data_AF-A0AAD9PX83-F1
#
_entry.id   AF-A0AAD9PX83-F1
#
_cell.length_a   1.000
_cell.length_b   1.000
_cell.length_c   1.000
_cell.angle_alpha   90.00
_cell.angle_beta   90.00
_cell.angle_gamma   90.00
#
_symmetry.space_group_name_H-M   'P 1'
#
loop_
_entity.id
_entity.type
_entity.pdbx_description
1 polymer ?
#
loop_
_entity_poly.entity_id
_entity_poly.type
_entity_poly.pdbx_seq_one_letter_code
_entity_poly.pdbx_strand_id
1 'polypeptide(L)'
;MEHLEETLKRQNKSRMELLHECLAEECSDGCNRQWITCAKDVLIRNGISVVKFARSIVESLDKGRGKYRNVMLVGPTNCGKTFLLNPLNVIYNTFTNPAPSSFAWVGAEKAECIFLNDFRWSASIITWHDFLLLLEGQLVHLPAPKTHYAKDITFNLDTPIFATSKGPIVFSRSGIVDERETDMMAVRWNVFTFHTQIALSEQKDLLPCGRCFAELVLGENEGYWQ
;
A
#
# COMPACT_ATOMS: atom_id res chain seq x y z
N MET A 1 17.21 -22.85 -13.34
CA MET A 1 15.98 -23.68 -13.33
C MET A 1 15.23 -23.49 -12.03
N GLU A 2 15.90 -23.60 -10.87
CA GLU A 2 15.34 -23.35 -9.53
C GLU A 2 14.60 -22.00 -9.38
N HIS A 3 15.21 -20.89 -9.79
CA HIS A 3 14.56 -19.55 -9.76
C HIS A 3 13.30 -19.43 -10.64
N LEU A 4 13.23 -20.20 -11.73
CA LEU A 4 12.07 -20.18 -12.64
C LEU A 4 10.89 -20.94 -12.03
N GLU A 5 11.16 -22.06 -11.35
CA GLU A 5 10.16 -22.84 -10.62
C GLU A 5 9.61 -22.10 -9.40
N GLU A 6 10.47 -21.39 -8.66
CA GLU A 6 10.03 -20.52 -7.55
C GLU A 6 9.16 -19.37 -8.04
N THR A 7 9.54 -18.74 -9.15
CA THR A 7 8.75 -17.66 -9.78
C THR A 7 7.38 -18.19 -10.23
N LEU A 8 7.33 -19.36 -10.88
CA LEU A 8 6.09 -20.00 -11.32
C LEU A 8 5.20 -20.40 -10.13
N LYS A 9 5.77 -20.95 -9.07
CA LYS A 9 5.04 -21.29 -7.83
C LYS A 9 4.44 -20.04 -7.19
N ARG A 10 5.17 -18.93 -7.17
CA ARG A 10 4.68 -17.65 -6.63
C ARG A 10 3.54 -17.07 -7.47
N GLN A 11 3.65 -17.11 -8.80
CA GLN A 11 2.62 -16.59 -9.71
C GLN A 11 1.25 -17.24 -9.55
N ASN A 12 1.20 -18.49 -9.05
CA ASN A 12 -0.04 -19.21 -8.81
C ASN A 12 -0.66 -18.92 -7.44
N LYS A 13 0.03 -18.16 -6.56
CA LYS A 13 -0.47 -17.83 -5.22
C LYS A 13 -1.22 -16.51 -5.24
N SER A 14 -2.31 -16.47 -4.51
CA SER A 14 -3.01 -15.26 -4.14
C SER A 14 -2.19 -14.42 -3.15
N ARG A 15 -2.51 -13.13 -3.06
CA ARG A 15 -1.89 -12.21 -2.08
C ARG A 15 -2.12 -12.66 -0.64
N MET A 16 -3.25 -13.31 -0.37
CA MET A 16 -3.58 -13.84 0.94
C MET A 16 -2.76 -15.08 1.28
N GLU A 17 -2.56 -16.01 0.33
CA GLU A 17 -1.68 -17.17 0.54
C GLU A 17 -0.25 -16.73 0.84
N LEU A 18 0.28 -15.75 0.09
CA LEU A 18 1.60 -15.17 0.36
C LEU A 18 1.69 -14.57 1.77
N LEU A 19 0.63 -13.90 2.24
CA LEU A 19 0.56 -13.34 3.60
C LEU A 19 0.57 -14.45 4.67
N HIS A 20 -0.20 -15.51 4.45
CA HIS A 20 -0.28 -16.65 5.37
C HIS A 20 1.05 -17.40 5.47
N GLU A 21 1.78 -17.55 4.36
CA GLU A 21 3.10 -18.21 4.35
C GLU A 21 4.10 -17.51 5.25
N CYS A 22 4.06 -16.18 5.33
CA CYS A 22 4.92 -15.41 6.23
C CYS A 22 4.74 -15.77 7.71
N LEU A 23 3.62 -16.37 8.14
CA LEU A 23 3.46 -16.83 9.52
C LEU A 23 4.42 -17.99 9.87
N ALA A 24 4.76 -18.81 8.88
CA ALA A 24 5.65 -19.96 9.03
C ALA A 24 7.14 -19.59 8.86
N GLU A 25 7.44 -18.41 8.31
CA GLU A 25 8.81 -17.93 8.10
C GLU A 25 9.50 -17.50 9.41
N GLU A 26 10.80 -17.26 9.37
CA GLU A 26 11.49 -16.62 10.48
C GLU A 26 11.24 -15.10 10.49
N CYS A 27 11.40 -14.47 11.65
CA CYS A 27 11.39 -13.01 11.69
C CYS A 27 12.68 -12.48 11.03
N SER A 28 12.63 -11.28 10.46
CA SER A 28 13.82 -10.62 9.91
C SER A 28 14.93 -10.50 10.95
N ASP A 29 16.17 -10.47 10.49
CA ASP A 29 17.35 -10.39 11.35
C ASP A 29 17.23 -9.28 12.41
N GLY A 30 17.51 -9.63 13.66
CA GLY A 30 17.44 -8.70 14.79
C GLY A 30 16.04 -8.24 15.18
N CYS A 31 14.97 -8.67 14.48
CA CYS A 31 13.60 -8.25 14.77
C CYS A 31 13.21 -8.59 16.21
N ASN A 32 13.49 -9.81 16.69
CA ASN A 32 13.15 -10.27 18.04
C ASN A 32 11.71 -9.90 18.46
N ARG A 33 10.76 -9.97 17.50
CA ARG A 33 9.36 -9.58 17.68
C ARG A 33 9.13 -8.11 18.03
N GLN A 34 10.17 -7.27 18.00
CA GLN A 34 10.07 -5.84 18.27
C GLN A 34 9.30 -5.10 17.19
N TRP A 35 9.32 -5.57 15.93
CA TRP A 35 8.56 -4.93 14.86
C TRP A 35 7.06 -4.90 15.19
N ILE A 36 6.46 -6.04 15.56
CA ILE A 36 5.01 -6.10 15.87
C ILE A 36 4.68 -5.30 17.14
N THR A 37 5.53 -5.33 18.16
CA THR A 37 5.36 -4.51 19.37
C THR A 37 5.34 -3.03 19.03
N CYS A 38 6.32 -2.56 18.25
CA CYS A 38 6.39 -1.15 17.84
C CYS A 38 5.23 -0.77 16.92
N ALA A 39 4.78 -1.68 16.04
CA ALA A 39 3.63 -1.44 15.18
C ALA A 39 2.34 -1.26 15.99
N LYS A 40 2.08 -2.13 16.97
CA LYS A 40 0.94 -1.99 17.90
C LYS A 40 1.03 -0.68 18.70
N ASP A 41 2.21 -0.37 19.25
CA ASP A 41 2.43 0.89 19.98
C ASP A 41 2.17 2.12 19.11
N VAL A 42 2.64 2.12 17.86
CA VAL A 42 2.41 3.22 16.91
C VAL A 42 0.92 3.40 16.64
N LEU A 43 0.17 2.32 16.42
CA LEU A 43 -1.28 2.40 16.20
C LEU A 43 -2.00 2.93 17.45
N ILE A 44 -1.68 2.38 18.63
CA ILE A 44 -2.29 2.77 19.92
C ILE A 44 -1.99 4.23 20.25
N ARG A 45 -0.74 4.69 20.11
CA ARG A 45 -0.33 6.09 20.34
C ARG A 45 -1.04 7.09 19.43
N ASN A 46 -1.61 6.64 18.33
CA ASN A 46 -2.39 7.48 17.40
C ASN A 46 -3.90 7.26 17.54
N GLY A 47 -4.36 6.50 18.55
CA GLY A 47 -5.79 6.20 18.76
C GLY A 47 -6.39 5.31 17.67
N ILE A 48 -5.57 4.58 16.91
CA ILE A 48 -6.01 3.70 15.83
C ILE A 48 -6.24 2.31 16.41
N SER A 49 -7.45 1.78 16.22
CA SER A 49 -7.76 0.38 16.53
C SER A 49 -6.91 -0.54 15.66
N VAL A 50 -6.14 -1.42 16.31
CA VAL A 50 -5.33 -2.44 15.63
C VAL A 50 -6.21 -3.34 14.76
N VAL A 51 -7.36 -3.78 15.28
CA VAL A 51 -8.34 -4.60 14.56
C VAL A 51 -8.86 -3.88 13.31
N LYS A 52 -9.23 -2.60 13.42
CA LYS A 52 -9.71 -1.82 12.27
C LYS A 52 -8.61 -1.68 11.20
N PHE A 53 -7.37 -1.42 11.61
CA PHE A 53 -6.23 -1.35 10.72
C PHE A 53 -5.99 -2.68 10.02
N ALA A 54 -5.85 -3.76 10.78
CA ALA A 54 -5.66 -5.12 10.30
C ALA A 54 -6.72 -5.54 9.27
N ARG A 55 -8.00 -5.36 9.59
CA ARG A 55 -9.12 -5.65 8.68
C ARG A 55 -9.03 -4.85 7.38
N SER A 56 -8.63 -3.57 7.46
CA SER A 56 -8.51 -2.72 6.26
C SER A 56 -7.39 -3.19 5.34
N ILE A 57 -6.27 -3.67 5.91
CA ILE A 57 -5.18 -4.27 5.13
C ILE A 57 -5.65 -5.58 4.49
N VAL A 58 -6.24 -6.49 5.26
CA VAL A 58 -6.73 -7.79 4.75
C VAL A 58 -7.78 -7.62 3.67
N GLU A 59 -8.76 -6.74 3.87
CA GLU A 59 -9.80 -6.47 2.87
C GLU A 59 -9.22 -5.89 1.58
N SER A 60 -8.20 -5.04 1.67
CA SER A 60 -7.48 -4.53 0.50
C SER A 60 -6.74 -5.66 -0.23
N LEU A 61 -5.99 -6.49 0.49
CA LEU A 61 -5.22 -7.60 -0.10
C LEU A 61 -6.10 -8.66 -0.74
N ASP A 62 -7.23 -8.98 -0.11
CA ASP A 62 -8.20 -9.97 -0.59
C ASP A 62 -8.96 -9.44 -1.81
N LYS A 63 -9.66 -8.30 -1.65
CA LYS A 63 -10.63 -7.83 -2.65
C LYS A 63 -10.08 -6.83 -3.64
N GLY A 64 -8.86 -6.34 -3.42
CA GLY A 64 -8.20 -5.39 -4.30
C GLY A 64 -8.72 -3.96 -4.22
N ARG A 65 -8.28 -3.15 -5.19
CA ARG A 65 -8.63 -1.72 -5.32
C ARG A 65 -10.13 -1.48 -5.51
N GLY A 66 -10.67 -0.46 -4.87
CA GLY A 66 -12.05 0.00 -5.04
C GLY A 66 -12.44 1.05 -4.01
N LYS A 67 -13.69 1.53 -4.06
CA LYS A 67 -14.19 2.52 -3.08
C LYS A 67 -14.04 1.99 -1.66
N TYR A 68 -13.48 2.82 -0.78
CA TYR A 68 -13.19 2.53 0.62
C TYR A 68 -12.25 1.33 0.89
N ARG A 69 -11.54 0.82 -0.12
CA ARG A 69 -10.67 -0.36 0.00
C ARG A 69 -9.17 -0.07 -0.11
N ASN A 70 -8.78 1.00 -0.79
CA ASN A 70 -7.37 1.40 -0.83
C ASN A 70 -6.99 1.99 0.53
N VAL A 71 -5.79 1.72 1.04
CA VAL A 71 -5.40 2.14 2.40
C VAL A 71 -4.41 3.29 2.34
N MET A 72 -4.70 4.38 3.05
CA MET A 72 -3.80 5.54 3.12
C MET A 72 -3.49 5.90 4.57
N LEU A 73 -2.21 6.08 4.87
CA LEU A 73 -1.74 6.57 6.16
C LEU A 73 -1.29 8.01 5.97
N VAL A 74 -1.98 8.94 6.62
CA VAL A 74 -1.69 10.38 6.53
C VAL A 74 -1.15 10.91 7.85
N GLY A 75 -0.31 11.93 7.82
CA GLY A 75 0.21 12.57 9.03
C GLY A 75 1.60 13.17 8.82
N PRO A 76 2.13 13.91 9.80
CA PRO A 76 3.45 14.54 9.69
C PRO A 76 4.57 13.50 9.57
N THR A 77 5.78 13.97 9.32
CA THR A 77 6.97 13.10 9.29
C THR A 77 7.20 12.45 10.65
N ASN A 78 7.88 11.30 10.65
CA ASN A 78 8.29 10.58 11.86
C ASN A 78 7.13 10.02 12.72
N CYS A 79 5.96 9.73 12.14
CA CYS A 79 4.84 9.10 12.86
C CYS A 79 4.73 7.57 12.65
N GLY A 80 5.72 6.93 12.03
CA GLY A 80 5.68 5.47 11.78
C GLY A 80 4.84 4.99 10.60
N LYS A 81 4.34 5.90 9.74
CA LYS A 81 3.49 5.56 8.57
C LYS A 81 4.18 4.60 7.60
N THR A 82 5.37 4.96 7.14
CA THR A 82 6.18 4.13 6.23
C THR A 82 6.63 2.84 6.91
N PHE A 83 6.98 2.91 8.20
CA PHE A 83 7.34 1.72 9.00
C PHE A 83 6.23 0.66 9.00
N LEU A 84 4.97 1.06 9.18
CA LEU A 84 3.82 0.14 9.21
C LEU A 84 3.57 -0.57 7.86
N LEU A 85 3.80 0.10 6.73
CA LEU A 85 3.51 -0.44 5.39
C LEU A 85 4.73 -1.02 4.67
N ASN A 86 5.95 -0.73 5.12
CA ASN A 86 7.18 -1.25 4.50
C ASN A 86 7.25 -2.79 4.39
N PRO A 87 6.67 -3.60 5.30
CA PRO A 87 6.64 -5.05 5.10
C PRO A 87 5.98 -5.49 3.79
N LEU A 88 5.10 -4.67 3.19
CA LEU A 88 4.54 -4.97 1.87
C LEU A 88 5.63 -5.18 0.81
N ASN A 89 6.72 -4.42 0.86
CA ASN A 89 7.85 -4.56 -0.07
C ASN A 89 8.67 -5.84 0.15
N VAL A 90 8.54 -6.46 1.32
CA VAL A 90 9.21 -7.73 1.65
C VAL A 90 8.32 -8.91 1.27
N ILE A 91 7.02 -8.80 1.53
CA ILE A 91 6.05 -9.88 1.27
C ILE A 91 5.69 -9.95 -0.21
N TYR A 92 5.58 -8.81 -0.91
CA TYR A 92 4.99 -8.70 -2.24
C TYR A 92 5.94 -8.08 -3.28
N ASN A 93 5.77 -8.50 -4.54
CA ASN A 93 6.27 -7.76 -5.69
C ASN A 93 5.51 -6.43 -5.82
N THR A 94 6.13 -5.37 -5.32
CA THR A 94 5.46 -4.08 -5.14
C THR A 94 5.92 -3.06 -6.18
N PHE A 95 4.95 -2.40 -6.83
CA PHE A 95 5.23 -1.22 -7.64
C PHE A 95 5.23 0.03 -6.76
N THR A 96 6.37 0.72 -6.70
CA THR A 96 6.59 1.80 -5.73
C THR A 96 6.96 3.11 -6.42
N ASN A 97 6.30 4.19 -6.00
CA ASN A 97 6.64 5.58 -6.34
C ASN A 97 7.04 5.82 -7.81
N PRO A 98 6.06 5.83 -8.73
CA PRO A 98 6.32 6.14 -10.13
C PRO A 98 7.04 7.50 -10.27
N ALA A 99 8.20 7.51 -10.91
CA ALA A 99 8.93 8.73 -11.19
C ALA A 99 8.23 9.54 -12.30
N PRO A 100 8.17 10.89 -12.21
CA PRO A 100 7.58 11.71 -13.26
C PRO A 100 8.23 11.42 -14.62
N SER A 101 7.44 10.85 -15.53
CA SER A 101 7.86 10.53 -16.89
C SER A 101 6.64 10.23 -17.75
N SER A 102 6.80 10.24 -19.07
CA SER A 102 5.74 9.87 -20.00
C SER A 102 5.24 8.44 -19.82
N PHE A 103 5.99 7.57 -19.12
CA PHE A 103 5.70 6.14 -18.95
C PHE A 103 5.80 5.72 -17.49
N ALA A 104 5.39 6.61 -16.57
CA ALA A 104 5.64 6.50 -15.15
C ALA A 104 5.11 5.20 -14.51
N TRP A 105 4.09 4.58 -15.11
CA TRP A 105 3.40 3.40 -14.58
C TRP A 105 3.78 2.07 -15.25
N VAL A 106 4.80 2.06 -16.11
CA VAL A 106 5.30 0.81 -16.70
C VAL A 106 5.77 -0.14 -15.60
N GLY A 107 5.26 -1.38 -15.62
CA GLY A 107 5.56 -2.40 -14.64
C GLY A 107 4.50 -2.54 -13.54
N ALA A 108 3.58 -1.57 -13.40
CA ALA A 108 2.48 -1.69 -12.45
C ALA A 108 1.58 -2.90 -12.78
N GLU A 109 1.46 -3.28 -14.06
CA GLU A 109 0.68 -4.44 -14.52
C GLU A 109 1.25 -5.80 -14.10
N LYS A 110 2.46 -5.82 -13.52
CA LYS A 110 3.10 -7.04 -13.01
C LYS A 110 3.15 -7.08 -11.48
N ALA A 111 2.65 -6.04 -10.83
CA ALA A 111 2.75 -5.88 -9.39
C ALA A 111 1.62 -6.61 -8.66
N GLU A 112 1.99 -7.25 -7.56
CA GLU A 112 1.03 -7.84 -6.62
C GLU A 112 0.41 -6.75 -5.74
N CYS A 113 1.16 -5.70 -5.42
CA CYS A 113 0.70 -4.51 -4.69
C CYS A 113 1.25 -3.23 -5.30
N ILE A 114 0.54 -2.12 -5.15
CA ILE A 114 1.07 -0.78 -5.42
C ILE A 114 1.29 -0.07 -4.08
N PHE A 115 2.48 0.47 -3.86
CA PHE A 115 2.82 1.25 -2.67
C PHE A 115 3.30 2.66 -3.02
N LEU A 116 2.45 3.64 -2.76
CA LEU A 116 2.72 5.06 -2.99
C LEU A 116 3.24 5.71 -1.70
N ASN A 117 4.53 5.57 -1.43
CA ASN A 117 5.18 6.04 -0.20
C ASN A 117 5.56 7.53 -0.26
N ASP A 118 5.11 8.31 0.73
CA ASP A 118 5.15 9.77 0.78
C ASP A 118 4.64 10.43 -0.51
N PHE A 119 3.56 9.90 -1.04
CA PHE A 119 3.04 10.28 -2.34
C PHE A 119 2.44 11.69 -2.35
N ARG A 120 2.66 12.38 -3.45
CA ARG A 120 2.01 13.64 -3.82
C ARG A 120 1.50 13.47 -5.23
N TRP A 121 0.20 13.64 -5.43
CA TRP A 121 -0.36 13.59 -6.76
C TRP A 121 0.21 14.71 -7.62
N SER A 122 0.55 14.37 -8.86
CA SER A 122 0.92 15.30 -9.93
C SER A 122 0.37 14.78 -11.24
N ALA A 123 -0.18 15.68 -12.06
CA ALA A 123 -0.63 15.35 -13.41
C ALA A 123 0.51 14.82 -14.31
N SER A 124 1.78 15.08 -13.96
CA SER A 124 2.94 14.52 -14.66
C SER A 124 3.20 13.04 -14.36
N ILE A 125 2.55 12.48 -13.35
CA ILE A 125 2.65 11.06 -12.96
C ILE A 125 1.43 10.31 -13.49
N ILE A 126 0.24 10.84 -13.24
CA ILE A 126 -1.05 10.28 -13.69
C ILE A 126 -2.09 11.39 -13.75
N THR A 127 -2.96 11.38 -14.76
CA THR A 127 -4.07 12.34 -14.81
C THR A 127 -5.00 12.11 -13.62
N TRP A 128 -5.71 13.17 -13.19
CA TRP A 128 -6.65 13.03 -12.07
C TRP A 128 -7.74 11.98 -12.36
N HIS A 129 -8.29 12.02 -13.57
CA HIS A 129 -9.33 11.09 -14.02
C HIS A 129 -8.84 9.64 -14.01
N ASP A 130 -7.68 9.36 -14.61
CA ASP A 130 -7.11 8.01 -14.64
C ASP A 130 -6.78 7.50 -13.23
N PHE A 131 -6.36 8.40 -12.34
CA PHE A 131 -6.09 8.02 -10.95
C PHE A 131 -7.36 7.65 -10.19
N LEU A 132 -8.46 8.39 -10.40
CA LEU A 132 -9.77 8.04 -9.86
C LEU A 132 -10.25 6.68 -10.37
N LEU A 133 -10.12 6.42 -11.68
CA LEU A 133 -10.47 5.13 -12.28
C LEU A 133 -9.59 4.00 -11.75
N LEU A 134 -8.29 4.25 -11.61
CA LEU A 134 -7.33 3.30 -11.05
C LEU A 134 -7.74 2.93 -9.63
N LEU A 135 -7.96 3.89 -8.75
CA LEU A 135 -8.34 3.60 -7.37
C LEU A 135 -9.73 2.95 -7.23
N GLU A 136 -10.63 3.16 -8.19
CA GLU A 136 -11.99 2.60 -8.15
C GLU A 136 -12.07 1.14 -8.65
N GLY A 137 -11.00 0.61 -9.25
CA GLY A 137 -11.04 -0.73 -9.85
C GLY A 137 -11.49 -0.75 -11.30
N GLN A 138 -11.62 0.42 -11.94
CA GLN A 138 -12.00 0.52 -13.34
C GLN A 138 -10.82 0.23 -14.26
N LEU A 139 -11.11 -0.06 -15.53
CA LEU A 139 -10.11 -0.22 -16.57
C LEU A 139 -9.44 1.13 -16.88
N VAL A 140 -8.11 1.16 -16.89
CA VAL A 140 -7.32 2.36 -17.19
C VAL A 140 -6.32 2.06 -18.30
N HIS A 141 -6.11 3.02 -19.19
CA HIS A 141 -5.08 2.97 -20.23
C HIS A 141 -3.90 3.86 -19.84
N LEU A 142 -2.81 3.25 -19.39
CA LEU A 142 -1.62 3.96 -18.93
C LEU A 142 -0.59 4.03 -20.07
N PRO A 143 -0.03 5.22 -20.37
CA PRO A 143 0.92 5.39 -21.46
C PRO A 143 2.11 4.43 -21.39
N ALA A 144 2.49 3.84 -22.54
CA ALA A 144 3.63 2.96 -22.65
C ALA A 144 4.48 3.25 -23.91
N PRO A 145 5.80 3.00 -23.89
CA PRO A 145 6.68 3.30 -25.02
C PRO A 145 6.35 2.41 -26.22
N LYS A 146 5.92 3.02 -27.33
CA LYS A 146 5.48 2.30 -28.54
C LYS A 146 6.58 1.49 -29.24
N THR A 147 7.84 1.73 -28.88
CA THR A 147 8.99 0.94 -29.35
C THR A 147 9.05 -0.46 -28.74
N HIS A 148 8.49 -0.65 -27.54
CA HIS A 148 8.48 -1.94 -26.82
C HIS A 148 7.07 -2.49 -26.59
N TYR A 149 6.04 -1.64 -26.69
CA TYR A 149 4.64 -2.01 -26.47
C TYR A 149 3.80 -1.64 -27.68
N ALA A 150 3.04 -2.59 -28.21
CA ALA A 150 2.13 -2.34 -29.34
C ALA A 150 0.96 -1.39 -28.98
N LYS A 151 0.61 -1.31 -27.70
CA LYS A 151 -0.50 -0.51 -27.15
C LYS A 151 -0.14 0.01 -25.77
N ASP A 152 -0.94 0.96 -25.28
CA ASP A 152 -0.83 1.40 -23.89
C ASP A 152 -1.13 0.25 -22.92
N ILE A 153 -0.60 0.35 -21.70
CA ILE A 153 -0.83 -0.64 -20.66
C ILE A 153 -2.30 -0.58 -20.27
N THR A 154 -3.02 -1.67 -20.51
CA THR A 154 -4.38 -1.84 -20.00
C THR A 154 -4.30 -2.36 -18.57
N PHE A 155 -4.61 -1.50 -17.61
CA PHE A 155 -4.66 -1.86 -16.20
C PHE A 155 -6.09 -2.31 -15.84
N ASN A 156 -6.30 -3.63 -15.85
CA ASN A 156 -7.57 -4.26 -15.48
C ASN A 156 -7.43 -5.25 -14.30
N LEU A 157 -6.30 -5.21 -13.61
CA LEU A 157 -6.07 -6.04 -12.43
C LEU A 157 -6.77 -5.44 -11.22
N ASP A 158 -6.96 -6.22 -10.17
CA ASP A 158 -7.52 -5.77 -8.89
C ASP A 158 -6.43 -5.30 -7.91
N THR A 159 -5.20 -5.08 -8.37
CA THR A 159 -4.02 -4.78 -7.54
C THR A 159 -4.33 -3.76 -6.42
N PRO A 160 -4.19 -4.13 -5.14
CA PRO A 160 -4.43 -3.23 -4.02
C PRO A 160 -3.43 -2.08 -3.99
N ILE A 161 -3.91 -0.94 -3.50
CA ILE A 161 -3.13 0.30 -3.46
C ILE A 161 -3.02 0.77 -2.02
N PHE A 162 -1.78 0.92 -1.59
CA PHE A 162 -1.40 1.44 -0.29
C PHE A 162 -0.67 2.76 -0.47
N ALA A 163 -0.88 3.71 0.42
CA ALA A 163 -0.21 5.01 0.34
C ALA A 163 0.19 5.54 1.71
N THR A 164 1.27 6.32 1.74
CA THR A 164 1.55 7.23 2.84
C THR A 164 1.67 8.65 2.30
N SER A 165 1.26 9.65 3.07
CA SER A 165 1.38 11.06 2.67
C SER A 165 1.32 11.99 3.88
N LYS A 166 1.61 13.29 3.67
CA LYS A 166 1.47 14.30 4.74
C LYS A 166 0.00 14.54 5.12
N GLY A 167 -0.89 14.45 4.14
CA GLY A 167 -2.33 14.65 4.28
C GLY A 167 -3.08 13.94 3.16
N PRO A 168 -4.42 13.93 3.20
CA PRO A 168 -5.24 13.36 2.13
C PRO A 168 -4.88 13.95 0.76
N ILE A 169 -5.06 13.17 -0.30
CA ILE A 169 -4.88 13.65 -1.67
C ILE A 169 -6.06 14.56 -2.01
N VAL A 170 -5.76 15.82 -2.34
CA VAL A 170 -6.74 16.84 -2.71
C VAL A 170 -6.50 17.30 -4.13
N PHE A 171 -7.56 17.71 -4.80
CA PHE A 171 -7.45 18.37 -6.09
C PHE A 171 -7.47 19.88 -5.89
N SER A 172 -6.50 20.58 -6.48
CA SER A 172 -6.45 22.04 -6.43
C SER A 172 -6.24 22.64 -7.82
N ARG A 173 -6.95 23.74 -8.09
CA ARG A 173 -6.78 24.55 -9.28
C ARG A 173 -6.39 25.96 -8.84
N SER A 174 -5.24 26.45 -9.32
CA SER A 174 -4.74 27.79 -8.98
C SER A 174 -4.64 28.04 -7.46
N GLY A 175 -4.27 27.01 -6.69
CA GLY A 175 -4.15 27.09 -5.22
C GLY A 175 -5.46 26.97 -4.45
N ILE A 176 -6.60 26.88 -5.13
CA ILE A 176 -7.92 26.68 -4.50
C ILE A 176 -8.27 25.19 -4.57
N VAL A 177 -8.65 24.61 -3.43
CA VAL A 177 -9.11 23.22 -3.36
C VAL A 177 -10.50 23.11 -3.99
N ASP A 178 -10.66 22.16 -4.91
CA ASP A 178 -11.97 21.78 -5.43
C ASP A 178 -12.56 20.70 -4.51
N GLU A 179 -13.57 21.06 -3.74
CA GLU A 179 -14.18 20.17 -2.75
C GLU A 179 -14.83 18.94 -3.42
N ARG A 180 -15.47 19.10 -4.57
CA ARG A 180 -16.18 17.99 -5.23
C ARG A 180 -15.22 16.96 -5.76
N GLU A 181 -14.16 17.40 -6.43
CA GLU A 181 -13.10 16.49 -6.90
C GLU A 181 -12.40 15.82 -5.72
N THR A 182 -12.15 16.58 -4.65
CA THR A 182 -11.53 16.05 -3.42
C THR A 182 -12.41 15.00 -2.74
N ASP A 183 -13.73 15.20 -2.68
CA ASP A 183 -14.68 14.22 -2.14
C ASP A 183 -14.71 12.93 -2.98
N MET A 184 -14.64 13.07 -4.31
CA MET A 184 -14.49 11.91 -5.21
C MET A 184 -13.22 11.14 -4.88
N MET A 185 -12.09 11.81 -4.63
CA MET A 185 -10.87 11.13 -4.21
C MET A 185 -11.02 10.46 -2.84
N ALA A 186 -11.62 11.15 -1.87
CA ALA A 186 -11.73 10.68 -0.49
C ALA A 186 -12.44 9.33 -0.37
N VAL A 187 -13.54 9.12 -1.09
CA VAL A 187 -14.31 7.85 -1.04
C VAL A 187 -13.57 6.63 -1.59
N ARG A 188 -12.40 6.82 -2.22
CA ARG A 188 -11.55 5.74 -2.72
C ARG A 188 -10.55 5.25 -1.68
N TRP A 189 -10.40 5.95 -0.56
CA TRP A 189 -9.43 5.61 0.47
C TRP A 189 -10.09 5.28 1.81
N ASN A 190 -9.51 4.32 2.50
CA ASN A 190 -9.65 4.13 3.94
C ASN A 190 -8.45 4.79 4.60
N VAL A 191 -8.70 5.96 5.20
CA VAL A 191 -7.65 6.86 5.69
C VAL A 191 -7.42 6.67 7.19
N PHE A 192 -6.17 6.40 7.56
CA PHE A 192 -5.70 6.38 8.94
C PHE A 192 -4.85 7.63 9.18
N THR A 193 -5.25 8.43 10.17
CA THR A 193 -4.57 9.70 10.49
C THR A 193 -3.64 9.50 11.67
N PHE A 194 -2.39 9.88 11.48
CA PHE A 194 -1.33 9.84 12.46
C PHE A 194 -0.99 11.26 12.89
N HIS A 195 -0.87 11.47 14.18
CA HIS A 195 -0.64 12.76 14.82
C HIS A 195 0.60 12.75 15.72
N THR A 196 0.95 11.59 16.27
CA THR A 196 2.02 11.43 17.25
C THR A 196 3.35 11.22 16.54
N GLN A 197 4.25 12.20 16.64
CA GLN A 197 5.63 12.08 16.16
C GLN A 197 6.47 11.28 17.17
N ILE A 198 7.33 10.41 16.67
CA ILE A 198 8.24 9.58 17.47
C ILE A 198 9.55 10.35 17.65
N ALA A 199 9.91 10.64 18.90
CA ALA A 199 11.14 11.36 19.22
C ALA A 199 12.36 10.53 18.78
N LEU A 200 13.45 11.19 18.38
CA LEU A 200 14.66 10.50 17.90
C LEU A 200 15.20 9.48 18.93
N SER A 201 15.11 9.79 20.22
CA SER A 201 15.52 8.91 21.32
C SER A 201 14.66 7.65 21.47
N GLU A 202 13.43 7.66 20.93
CA GLU A 202 12.51 6.51 20.94
C GLU A 202 12.56 5.71 19.63
N GLN A 203 13.22 6.23 18.60
CA GLN A 203 13.30 5.56 17.31
C GLN A 203 14.19 4.32 17.41
N LYS A 204 13.72 3.22 16.84
CA LYS A 204 14.45 1.98 16.71
C LYS A 204 14.72 1.71 15.24
N ASP A 205 15.92 1.25 14.94
CA ASP A 205 16.26 0.79 13.61
C ASP A 205 15.83 -0.67 13.48
N LEU A 206 14.64 -0.88 12.91
CA LEU A 206 14.04 -2.19 12.73
C LEU A 206 13.81 -2.44 11.25
N LEU A 207 14.34 -3.57 10.76
CA LEU A 207 14.05 -4.02 9.41
C LEU A 207 12.54 -4.35 9.26
N PRO A 208 11.95 -4.13 8.07
CA PRO A 208 10.60 -4.60 7.80
C PRO A 208 10.52 -6.12 7.97
N CYS A 209 9.43 -6.61 8.57
CA CYS A 209 9.29 -8.03 8.90
C CYS A 209 7.96 -8.60 8.40
N GLY A 210 8.05 -9.51 7.41
CA GLY A 210 6.90 -10.19 6.81
C GLY A 210 6.08 -10.97 7.83
N ARG A 211 6.74 -11.84 8.62
CA ARG A 211 6.08 -12.60 9.69
C ARG A 211 5.36 -11.74 10.71
N CYS A 212 6.03 -10.71 11.24
CA CYS A 212 5.43 -9.82 12.23
C CYS A 212 4.26 -9.01 11.66
N PHE A 213 4.35 -8.61 10.39
CA PHE A 213 3.25 -7.93 9.70
C PHE A 213 2.06 -8.88 9.49
N ALA A 214 2.32 -10.09 8.97
CA ALA A 214 1.30 -11.11 8.77
C ALA A 214 0.56 -11.41 10.07
N GLU A 215 1.27 -11.58 11.18
CA GLU A 215 0.62 -11.81 12.48
C GLU A 215 -0.17 -10.59 12.98
N LEU A 216 0.33 -9.36 12.80
CA LEU A 216 -0.41 -8.15 13.15
C LEU A 216 -1.76 -8.08 12.43
N VAL A 217 -1.78 -8.43 11.14
CA VAL A 217 -2.98 -8.25 10.31
C VAL A 217 -3.89 -9.49 10.26
N LEU A 218 -3.36 -10.69 10.47
CA LEU A 218 -4.14 -11.95 10.49
C LEU A 218 -4.59 -12.33 11.90
N GLY A 219 -3.73 -12.20 12.91
CA GLY A 219 -4.01 -12.64 14.28
C GLY A 219 -5.15 -11.89 14.95
N GLU A 220 -5.42 -10.66 14.52
CA GLU A 220 -6.53 -9.85 15.03
C GLU A 220 -7.86 -10.12 14.29
N ASN A 221 -7.87 -11.03 13.30
CA ASN A 221 -9.02 -11.39 12.46
C ASN A 221 -9.51 -12.84 12.66
N GLU A 222 -8.88 -13.65 13.53
CA GLU A 222 -9.23 -15.08 13.75
C GLU A 222 -10.65 -15.34 14.28
N GLY A 223 -11.42 -14.30 14.65
CA GLY A 223 -12.80 -14.42 15.11
C GLY A 223 -13.90 -14.25 14.05
N TYR A 224 -13.57 -14.01 12.77
CA TYR A 224 -14.56 -13.66 11.73
C TYR A 224 -14.60 -14.58 10.50
N TRP A 225 -13.72 -15.57 10.43
CA TRP A 225 -13.68 -16.56 9.32
C TRP A 225 -14.17 -17.96 9.73
N GLN A 226 -14.95 -18.06 10.82
CA GLN A 226 -15.74 -19.24 11.17
C GLN A 226 -17.18 -19.11 10.67
#